data_AF-A0A662BDR1-F1
#
_entry.id   AF-A0A662BDR1-F1
#
_cell.length_a   1.000
_cell.length_b   1.000
_cell.length_c   1.000
_cell.angle_alpha   90.00
_cell.angle_beta   90.00
_cell.angle_gamma   90.00
#
_symmetry.space_group_name_H-M   'P 1'
#
loop_
_entity.id
_entity.type
_entity.pdbx_description
1 polymer ?
#
loop_
_entity_poly.entity_id
_entity_poly.type
_entity_poly.pdbx_seq_one_letter_code
_entity_poly.pdbx_strand_id
1 'polypeptide(L)' 'GRGSVNGEPHEGTHTWPEMNNAHLTMIEDEKVEPLLELLKELDEKSEQQGLRAFVLNIESNL' A
#
# COMPACT_ATOMS: atom_id res chain seq x y z
N GLY A 1 12.13 11.74 -4.52
CA GLY A 1 12.17 10.31 -4.88
C GLY A 1 11.51 10.14 -6.23
N ARG A 2 11.99 9.22 -7.07
CA ARG A 2 11.41 8.95 -8.40
C ARG A 2 10.78 7.57 -8.37
N GLY A 3 9.49 7.47 -8.71
CA GLY A 3 8.83 6.16 -8.80
C GLY A 3 9.52 5.29 -9.85
N SER A 4 9.58 3.98 -9.60
CA SER A 4 10.41 3.05 -10.39
C SER A 4 9.95 2.86 -11.85
N VAL A 5 8.71 3.24 -12.18
CA VAL A 5 8.11 3.02 -13.50
C VAL A 5 7.68 4.35 -14.12
N ASN A 6 6.66 5.01 -13.55
CA ASN A 6 6.06 6.24 -14.11
C ASN A 6 6.04 7.41 -13.11
N GLY A 7 6.77 7.31 -11.99
CA GLY A 7 6.75 8.37 -10.99
C GLY A 7 7.61 9.55 -11.43
N GLU A 8 7.00 10.72 -11.53
CA GLU A 8 7.71 11.97 -11.79
C GLU A 8 8.81 12.16 -10.72
N PRO A 9 10.04 12.55 -11.11
CA PRO A 9 11.09 12.83 -10.15
C PRO A 9 10.73 14.04 -9.29
N HIS A 10 10.47 13.81 -8.00
CA HIS A 10 10.32 14.92 -7.05
C HIS A 10 11.70 15.39 -6.59
N GLU A 11 12.25 16.37 -7.33
CA GLU A 11 13.57 17.03 -7.17
C GLU A 11 13.63 17.99 -5.96
N GLY A 12 13.24 17.51 -4.77
CA GLY A 12 13.48 18.23 -3.51
C GLY A 12 12.62 19.47 -3.23
N THR A 13 11.79 19.94 -4.15
CA THR A 13 10.81 21.04 -3.92
C THR A 13 9.49 20.57 -3.29
N HIS A 14 9.27 19.26 -3.25
CA HIS A 14 8.10 18.63 -2.66
C HIS A 14 8.57 17.72 -1.51
N THR A 15 8.87 18.35 -0.38
CA THR A 15 9.11 17.64 0.88
C THR A 15 7.74 17.21 1.41
N TRP A 16 7.15 16.14 0.84
CA TRP A 16 5.89 15.49 1.27
C TRP A 16 4.91 16.35 2.09
N PRO A 17 3.84 16.92 1.50
CA PRO A 17 2.84 17.66 2.26
C PRO A 17 1.67 16.78 2.73
N GLU A 18 1.71 15.46 2.56
CA GLU A 18 0.59 14.58 2.91
C GLU A 18 1.03 13.55 3.97
N MET A 19 0.28 13.46 5.08
CA MET A 19 0.52 12.49 6.15
C MET A 19 0.42 11.08 5.57
N ASN A 20 1.55 10.39 5.45
CA ASN A 20 1.55 8.97 5.12
C ASN A 20 1.01 8.19 6.33
N ASN A 21 0.14 7.21 6.08
CA ASN A 21 -0.47 6.39 7.11
C ASN A 21 -0.18 4.91 6.85
N ALA A 22 0.20 4.19 7.90
CA ALA A 22 0.41 2.74 7.85
C ALA A 22 -0.58 2.04 8.78
N HIS A 23 -1.28 1.05 8.25
CA HIS A 23 -2.17 0.19 9.02
C HIS A 23 -1.57 -1.21 9.12
N LEU A 24 -1.51 -1.77 10.32
CA LEU A 24 -1.16 -3.16 10.57
C LEU A 24 -2.40 -3.89 11.11
N THR A 25 -2.85 -4.90 10.39
CA THR A 25 -4.08 -5.63 10.70
C THR A 25 -3.86 -7.13 10.60
N MET A 26 -4.37 -7.88 11.57
CA MET A 26 -4.44 -9.34 11.55
C MET A 26 -5.88 -9.73 11.23
N ILE A 27 -6.05 -10.57 10.21
CA ILE A 27 -7.35 -11.02 9.71
C ILE A 27 -7.32 -12.53 9.46
N GLU A 28 -8.50 -13.13 9.32
CA GLU A 28 -8.64 -14.53 8.89
C GLU A 28 -8.10 -14.70 7.46
N ASP A 29 -7.52 -15.86 7.17
CA ASP A 29 -6.84 -16.16 5.88
C ASP A 29 -7.76 -15.98 4.68
N GLU A 30 -9.01 -16.46 4.79
CA GLU A 30 -10.05 -16.31 3.78
C GLU A 30 -10.43 -14.86 3.44
N LYS A 31 -10.07 -13.89 4.27
CA LYS A 31 -10.32 -12.46 4.04
C LYS A 31 -9.16 -11.75 3.35
N VAL A 32 -7.99 -12.40 3.22
CA VAL A 32 -6.79 -11.79 2.65
C VAL A 32 -7.01 -11.43 1.19
N GLU A 33 -7.43 -12.39 0.36
CA GLU A 33 -7.61 -12.18 -1.08
C GLU A 33 -8.67 -11.11 -1.39
N PRO A 34 -9.90 -11.17 -0.83
CA PRO A 34 -10.90 -10.12 -1.05
C PRO A 34 -10.44 -8.72 -0.60
N LEU A 35 -9.67 -8.62 0.49
CA LEU A 35 -9.14 -7.34 0.94
C LEU A 35 -8.10 -6.78 -0.04
N LEU A 36 -7.20 -7.61 -0.56
CA LEU A 36 -6.20 -7.19 -1.53
C LEU A 36 -6.84 -6.73 -2.85
N GLU A 37 -7.91 -7.38 -3.30
CA GLU A 37 -8.67 -6.95 -4.47
C GLU A 37 -9.26 -5.55 -4.27
N LEU A 38 -9.90 -5.30 -3.12
CA LEU A 38 -10.47 -3.99 -2.79
C LEU A 38 -9.39 -2.90 -2.67
N LEU A 39 -8.23 -3.22 -2.09
CA LEU A 39 -7.09 -2.30 -2.01
C LEU A 39 -6.51 -1.99 -3.39
N LYS A 40 -6.48 -2.97 -4.30
CA LYS A 40 -6.07 -2.76 -5.69
C LYS A 40 -7.03 -1.85 -6.45
N GLU A 41 -8.34 -2.08 -6.32
CA GLU A 41 -9.35 -1.18 -6.92
C GLU A 41 -9.26 0.25 -6.35
N LEU A 42 -8.90 0.39 -5.08
CA LEU A 42 -8.69 1.68 -4.44
C LEU A 42 -7.44 2.39 -4.99
N ASP A 43 -6.35 1.66 -5.18
CA ASP A 43 -5.11 2.17 -5.78
C ASP A 43 -5.32 2.60 -7.24
N GLU A 44 -6.04 1.81 -8.04
CA GLU A 44 -6.38 2.14 -9.44
C GLU A 44 -7.22 3.43 -9.55
N LYS A 45 -8.05 3.74 -8.54
CA LYS A 45 -8.81 5.01 -8.50
C LYS A 45 -7.94 6.21 -8.17
N SER A 46 -6.75 6.01 -7.60
CA SER A 46 -5.88 7.09 -7.14
C SER A 46 -4.40 6.71 -7.21
N GLU A 47 -3.92 6.37 -8.41
CA GLU A 47 -2.54 5.88 -8.62
C GLU A 47 -1.45 6.83 -8.07
N GLN A 48 -1.75 8.14 -8.00
CA GLN A 48 -0.83 9.15 -7.46
C GLN A 48 -0.59 9.02 -5.94
N GLN A 49 -1.51 8.37 -5.21
CA GLN A 49 -1.39 8.14 -3.77
C GLN A 49 -0.44 6.98 -3.44
N GLY A 50 -0.22 6.06 -4.39
CA GLY A 50 0.78 4.99 -4.29
C GLY A 50 0.52 4.04 -3.12
N LEU A 51 -0.69 3.48 -3.04
CA LEU A 51 -1.05 2.54 -1.98
C LEU A 51 -0.23 1.25 -2.13
N ARG A 52 0.30 0.75 -1.02
CA ARG A 52 1.05 -0.52 -1.00
C ARG A 52 0.55 -1.41 0.11
N ALA A 53 0.17 -2.63 -0.27
CA ALA A 53 -0.22 -3.68 0.65
C ALA A 53 0.84 -4.79 0.66
N PHE A 54 1.08 -5.36 1.85
CA PHE A 54 1.99 -6.47 2.04
C PHE A 54 1.31 -7.49 2.94
N VAL A 55 1.46 -8.78 2.63
CA VAL A 55 0.94 -9.88 3.43
C VAL A 55 2.11 -10.57 4.13
N LEU A 56 1.95 -10.77 5.44
CA LEU A 56 2.85 -11.58 6.25
C LEU A 56 2.05 -12.76 6.79
N ASN A 57 2.49 -13.99 6.52
CA ASN A 57 1.87 -15.18 7.08
C ASN A 57 2.12 -15.21 8.59
N ILE A 58 1.05 -15.38 9.38
CA ILE A 58 1.13 -15.58 10.81
C ILE A 58 1.01 -17.07 11.09
N GLU A 59 2.10 -17.68 11.54
CA GLU A 59 2.15 -19.08 11.92
C GLU A 59 2.05 -19.21 13.44
N SER A 60 1.32 -20.21 13.91
CA SER A 60 1.28 -20.59 15.32
C SER A 60 1.67 -22.05 15.44
N ASN A 61 2.69 -22.35 16.23
CA ASN A 61 3.12 -23.69 16.58
C ASN A 61 3.08 -23.89 18.10
N LEU A 62 1.96 -24.41 18.58
CA LEU A 62 1.83 -25.02 19.91
C LEU A 62 1.29 -26.43 19.75
#